data_AF-A0A7J2Z0B7-F1
#
_entry.id   AF-A0A7J2Z0B7-F1
#
_cell.length_a   1.000
_cell.length_b   1.000
_cell.length_c   1.000
_cell.angle_alpha   90.00
_cell.angle_beta   90.00
_cell.angle_gamma   90.00
#
_symmetry.space_group_name_H-M   'P 1'
#
loop_
_entity.id
_entity.type
_entity.pdbx_description
1 polymer ?
#
loop_
_entity_poly.entity_id
_entity_poly.type
_entity_poly.pdbx_seq_one_letter_code
_entity_poly.pdbx_strand_id
1 'polypeptide(L)'
;MAIFEGVLGLGVGFLLAVALAQYAKIKITKGWQLIAVAAVLFLSAAAWSAPAVAAYISPQIGLLREAFELVAWLLALLGALLVVYETLVEVF
;
A
#
# COMPACT_ATOMS: atom_id res chain seq x y z
N MET A 1 -15.09 -16.18 0.90
CA MET A 1 -13.90 -16.16 1.78
C MET A 1 -12.86 -15.31 1.06
N ALA A 2 -12.68 -14.06 1.48
CA ALA A 2 -11.62 -13.22 0.92
C ALA A 2 -10.28 -13.76 1.45
N ILE A 3 -9.35 -14.11 0.55
CA ILE A 3 -8.07 -14.73 0.92
C ILE A 3 -7.19 -13.76 1.72
N PHE A 4 -7.44 -12.45 1.59
CA PHE A 4 -6.77 -11.40 2.33
C PHE A 4 -7.80 -10.37 2.80
N GLU A 5 -7.86 -10.11 4.11
CA GLU A 5 -8.73 -9.09 4.72
C GLU A 5 -7.90 -8.01 5.43
N GLY A 6 -8.47 -6.81 5.56
CA GLY A 6 -7.84 -5.67 6.23
C GLY A 6 -6.56 -5.18 5.56
N VAL A 7 -5.59 -4.77 6.38
CA VAL A 7 -4.30 -4.16 5.99
C VAL A 7 -3.53 -5.05 5.00
N LEU A 8 -3.54 -6.38 5.21
CA LEU A 8 -2.89 -7.33 4.32
C LEU A 8 -3.51 -7.32 2.92
N GLY A 9 -4.83 -7.30 2.84
CA GLY A 9 -5.57 -7.22 1.57
C GLY A 9 -5.28 -5.93 0.82
N LEU A 10 -5.19 -4.80 1.52
CA LEU A 10 -4.81 -3.52 0.91
C LEU A 10 -3.39 -3.53 0.35
N GLY A 11 -2.42 -4.06 1.11
CA GLY A 11 -1.03 -4.16 0.67
C GLY A 11 -0.87 -5.03 -0.57
N VAL A 12 -1.46 -6.22 -0.57
CA VAL A 12 -1.44 -7.12 -1.73
C VAL A 12 -2.20 -6.52 -2.91
N GLY A 13 -3.37 -5.92 -2.67
CA GLY A 13 -4.19 -5.29 -3.69
C GLY A 13 -3.49 -4.14 -4.41
N PHE A 14 -2.79 -3.26 -3.68
CA PHE A 14 -2.03 -2.17 -4.27
C PHE A 14 -0.79 -2.64 -5.02
N LEU A 15 -0.07 -3.66 -4.54
CA LEU A 15 1.01 -4.26 -5.32
C LEU A 15 0.50 -4.88 -6.62
N LEU A 16 -0.63 -5.59 -6.57
CA LEU A 16 -1.27 -6.14 -7.77
C LEU A 16 -1.69 -5.04 -8.73
N ALA A 17 -2.26 -3.93 -8.23
CA ALA A 17 -2.62 -2.79 -9.08
C ALA A 17 -1.39 -2.22 -9.82
N VAL A 18 -0.25 -2.04 -9.13
CA VAL A 18 1.00 -1.58 -9.74
C VAL A 18 1.55 -2.59 -10.74
N ALA A 19 1.53 -3.88 -10.41
CA ALA A 19 1.99 -4.94 -11.30
C ALA A 19 1.13 -5.03 -12.58
N LEU A 20 -0.19 -4.92 -12.44
CA LEU A 20 -1.13 -4.87 -13.56
C LEU A 20 -0.93 -3.61 -14.41
N ALA A 21 -0.67 -2.46 -13.81
CA ALA A 21 -0.36 -1.24 -14.53
C ALA A 21 0.92 -1.42 -15.39
N GLN A 22 1.97 -2.01 -14.83
CA GLN A 22 3.20 -2.32 -15.59
C GLN A 22 2.93 -3.34 -16.71
N TYR A 23 2.16 -4.39 -16.43
CA TYR A 23 1.79 -5.41 -17.41
C TYR A 23 0.99 -4.81 -18.58
N ALA A 24 0.05 -3.92 -18.29
CA ALA A 24 -0.73 -3.17 -19.28
C ALA A 24 0.07 -2.06 -19.97
N LYS A 25 1.37 -1.92 -19.67
CA LYS A 25 2.27 -0.88 -20.20
C LYS A 25 1.80 0.55 -19.89
N ILE A 26 1.08 0.75 -18.78
CA ILE A 26 0.77 2.08 -18.26
C ILE A 26 2.09 2.69 -17.78
N LYS A 27 2.31 3.96 -18.14
CA LYS A 27 3.50 4.70 -17.71
C LYS A 27 3.49 4.80 -16.18
N ILE A 28 4.55 4.27 -15.54
CA ILE A 28 4.72 4.38 -14.10
C ILE A 28 5.21 5.79 -13.78
N THR A 29 4.28 6.59 -13.27
CA THR A 29 4.45 7.98 -12.85
C THR A 29 4.57 8.06 -11.33
N LYS A 30 4.58 9.30 -10.80
CA LYS A 30 4.80 9.53 -9.36
C LYS A 30 3.64 8.97 -8.54
N GLY A 31 2.40 9.04 -9.03
CA GLY A 31 1.24 8.44 -8.36
C GLY A 31 1.39 6.94 -8.14
N TRP A 32 1.81 6.20 -9.17
CA TRP A 32 2.03 4.75 -9.08
C TRP A 32 3.16 4.37 -8.13
N GLN A 33 4.23 5.18 -8.07
CA GLN A 33 5.32 4.97 -7.10
C GLN A 33 4.82 5.13 -5.66
N LEU A 34 3.96 6.13 -5.39
CA LEU A 34 3.38 6.31 -4.08
C LEU A 34 2.44 5.17 -3.68
N ILE A 35 1.66 4.65 -4.63
CA ILE A 35 0.84 3.45 -4.40
C ILE A 35 1.73 2.25 -4.04
N ALA A 36 2.87 2.07 -4.73
CA ALA A 36 3.81 1.00 -4.41
C ALA A 36 4.42 1.15 -3.00
N VAL A 37 4.81 2.36 -2.61
CA VAL A 37 5.31 2.64 -1.26
C VAL A 37 4.23 2.38 -0.20
N ALA A 38 3.00 2.85 -0.44
CA ALA A 38 1.87 2.58 0.44
C ALA A 38 1.62 1.08 0.59
N ALA A 39 1.70 0.32 -0.50
CA ALA A 39 1.54 -1.13 -0.50
C ALA A 39 2.57 -1.82 0.41
N VAL A 40 3.83 -1.41 0.32
CA VAL A 40 4.91 -1.93 1.19
C VAL A 40 4.65 -1.59 2.66
N LEU A 41 4.17 -0.39 2.97
CA LEU A 41 3.85 0.01 4.34
C LEU A 41 2.66 -0.79 4.90
N PHE A 42 1.61 -1.02 4.11
CA PHE A 42 0.50 -1.89 4.50
C PHE A 42 0.97 -3.34 4.75
N LEU A 43 1.82 -3.88 3.87
CA LEU A 43 2.39 -5.21 4.08
C LEU A 43 3.27 -5.28 5.33
N SER A 44 4.02 -4.22 5.63
CA SER A 44 4.86 -4.13 6.82
C SER A 44 4.01 -4.09 8.10
N ALA A 45 2.93 -3.31 8.10
CA ALA A 45 1.97 -3.27 9.18
C ALA A 45 1.26 -4.63 9.39
N ALA A 46 0.92 -5.31 8.30
CA ALA A 46 0.34 -6.65 8.33
C ALA A 46 1.33 -7.72 8.80
N ALA A 47 2.63 -7.58 8.50
CA ALA A 47 3.64 -8.52 8.96
C ALA A 47 3.78 -8.52 10.49
N TRP A 48 3.57 -7.37 11.14
CA TRP A 48 3.60 -7.27 12.61
C TRP A 48 2.40 -7.92 13.31
N SER A 49 1.27 -8.11 12.62
CA SER A 49 0.14 -8.88 13.15
C SER A 49 0.25 -10.38 12.91
N ALA A 50 1.28 -10.84 12.18
CA ALA A 50 1.52 -12.26 11.97
C ALA A 50 1.87 -12.96 13.30
N PRO A 51 1.28 -14.12 13.63
CA PRO A 51 1.53 -14.82 14.89
C PRO A 51 3.01 -15.11 15.16
N ALA A 52 3.77 -15.40 14.10
CA ALA A 52 5.20 -15.69 14.19
C ALA A 52 6.05 -14.48 14.60
N VAL A 53 5.56 -13.26 14.38
CA VAL A 53 6.26 -12.01 14.69
C VAL A 53 5.70 -11.39 15.98
N ALA A 54 4.38 -11.49 16.19
CA ALA A 54 3.68 -10.90 17.32
C ALA A 54 4.24 -11.34 18.69
N ALA A 55 4.78 -12.55 18.81
CA ALA A 55 5.41 -13.05 20.04
C ALA A 55 6.69 -12.28 20.45
N TYR A 56 7.31 -11.56 19.52
CA TYR A 56 8.56 -10.82 19.73
C TYR A 56 8.35 -9.30 19.78
N ILE A 57 7.11 -8.84 19.63
CA ILE A 57 6.76 -7.43 19.52
C ILE A 57 6.28 -6.89 20.86
N SER A 58 6.94 -5.86 21.39
CA SER A 58 6.51 -5.18 22.60
C SER A 58 5.30 -4.27 22.32
N PRO A 59 4.46 -3.96 23.32
CA PRO A 59 3.30 -3.07 23.15
C PRO A 59 3.65 -1.68 22.58
N GLN A 60 4.87 -1.17 22.82
CA GLN A 60 5.31 0.12 22.26
C GLN A 60 5.42 0.10 20.72
N ILE A 61 5.61 -1.06 20.11
CA ILE A 61 5.68 -1.23 18.65
C ILE A 61 4.27 -1.18 18.04
N GLY A 62 3.20 -1.35 18.84
CA GLY A 62 1.81 -1.17 18.39
C GLY A 62 1.56 0.23 17.82
N LEU A 63 2.11 1.27 18.46
CA LEU A 63 2.06 2.65 17.97
C LEU A 63 2.79 2.82 16.62
N LEU A 64 3.88 2.08 16.43
CA LEU A 64 4.62 2.11 15.16
C LEU A 64 3.80 1.46 14.04
N ARG A 65 3.07 0.37 14.33
CA ARG A 65 2.13 -0.24 13.37
C ARG A 65 1.06 0.76 12.93
N GLU A 66 0.42 1.44 13.88
CA GLU A 66 -0.60 2.45 13.58
C GLU A 66 -0.03 3.62 12.76
N ALA A 67 1.18 4.07 13.09
CA ALA A 67 1.86 5.10 12.30
C ALA A 67 2.12 4.65 10.86
N PHE A 68 2.57 3.39 10.66
CA PHE A 68 2.77 2.82 9.32
C PHE A 68 1.45 2.74 8.54
N GLU A 69 0.38 2.27 9.17
CA GLU A 69 -0.95 2.21 8.54
C GLU A 69 -1.46 3.60 8.16
N LEU A 70 -1.33 4.59 9.05
CA LEU A 70 -1.75 5.96 8.79
C LEU A 70 -0.97 6.57 7.63
N VAL A 71 0.36 6.45 7.63
CA VAL A 71 1.21 6.95 6.56
C VAL A 71 0.90 6.22 5.24
N ALA A 72 0.69 4.90 5.28
CA ALA A 72 0.30 4.12 4.12
C ALA A 72 -1.02 4.63 3.52
N TRP A 73 -2.02 4.93 4.35
CA TRP A 73 -3.28 5.52 3.91
C TRP A 73 -3.11 6.89 3.26
N LEU A 74 -2.32 7.77 3.86
CA LEU A 74 -2.04 9.09 3.30
C LEU A 74 -1.34 8.99 1.93
N LEU A 75 -0.35 8.11 1.81
CA LEU A 75 0.35 7.87 0.55
C LEU A 75 -0.54 7.20 -0.49
N ALA A 76 -1.41 6.28 -0.10
CA ALA A 76 -2.36 5.63 -1.00
C ALA A 76 -3.38 6.64 -1.56
N LEU A 77 -3.92 7.52 -0.71
CA LEU A 77 -4.83 8.58 -1.14
C LEU A 77 -4.15 9.57 -2.08
N LEU A 78 -2.96 10.05 -1.72
CA LEU A 78 -2.21 10.99 -2.55
C LEU A 78 -1.76 10.35 -3.87
N GLY A 79 -1.32 9.09 -3.80
CA GLY A 79 -0.96 8.28 -4.96
C GLY A 79 -2.13 8.07 -5.90
N ALA A 80 -3.32 7.72 -5.38
CA ALA A 80 -4.53 7.55 -6.18
C ALA A 80 -4.95 8.86 -6.87
N LEU A 81 -4.95 9.99 -6.14
CA LEU A 81 -5.25 11.30 -6.72
C LEU A 81 -4.28 11.68 -7.85
N LEU A 82 -2.98 11.43 -7.65
CA LEU A 82 -1.98 11.69 -8.66
C LEU A 82 -2.12 10.76 -9.86
N VAL A 83 -2.40 9.46 -9.67
CA VAL A 83 -2.65 8.56 -10.79
C VAL A 83 -3.83 9.05 -11.63
N VAL A 84 -4.92 9.48 -10.99
CA VAL A 84 -6.08 10.03 -11.70
C VAL A 84 -5.70 11.31 -12.46
N TYR A 85 -5.00 12.24 -11.81
CA TYR A 85 -4.55 13.48 -12.45
C TYR A 85 -3.61 13.21 -13.62
N GLU A 86 -2.56 12.41 -13.44
CA GLU A 86 -1.57 12.07 -14.46
C GLU A 86 -2.23 11.33 -15.64
N THR A 87 -3.19 10.43 -15.36
CA THR A 87 -3.88 9.66 -16.41
C THR A 87 -4.90 10.50 -17.19
N LEU A 88 -5.61 11.42 -16.53
CA LEU A 88 -6.69 12.19 -17.17
C LEU A 88 -6.25 13.54 -17.74
N VAL A 89 -5.20 14.15 -17.19
CA VAL A 89 -4.81 15.53 -17.51
C VAL A 89 -3.44 15.62 -18.18
N GLU A 90 -2.49 14.75 -17.85
CA GLU A 90 -1.14 14.79 -18.47
C GLU A 90 -0.98 13.85 -19.68
N VAL A 91 -1.81 12.82 -19.79
CA VAL A 91 -1.77 11.84 -20.90
C VAL A 91 -2.71 12.21 -22.05
N PHE A 92 -3.73 13.04 -21.79
CA PHE A 92 -4.65 13.59 -22.80
C PHE A 92 -4.28 15.03 -23.15
#